data_AF-A0A8G1YU06-F1
#
_entry.id   AF-A0A8G1YU06-F1
#
_cell.length_a   1.000
_cell.length_b   1.000
_cell.length_c   1.000
_cell.angle_alpha   90.00
_cell.angle_beta   90.00
_cell.angle_gamma   90.00
#
_symmetry.space_group_name_H-M   'P 1'
#
loop_
_entity.id
_entity.type
_entity.pdbx_description
1 polymer ?
#
loop_
_entity_poly.entity_id
_entity_poly.type
_entity_poly.pdbx_seq_one_letter_code
_entity_poly.pdbx_strand_id
1 'polypeptide(L)'
;FAPWISPHDNAEIVGDVWEPMSAAHFLGTDNLGRDLLSRMIYGARITLFIAVLATALSFSLGAILGFSAAVFGGWFDTILS
;
A
#
# COMPACT_ATOMS: atom_id res chain seq x y z
N PHE A 1 -10.40 2.09 4.30
CA PHE A 1 -10.59 0.79 4.95
C PHE A 1 -9.97 0.75 6.34
N ALA A 2 -8.78 1.32 6.59
CA ALA A 2 -8.10 1.19 7.88
C ALA A 2 -8.98 1.45 9.14
N PRO A 3 -9.75 2.55 9.26
CA PRO A 3 -10.59 2.79 10.46
C PRO A 3 -11.71 1.78 10.70
N TRP A 4 -12.04 0.96 9.70
CA TRP A 4 -13.09 -0.05 9.79
C TRP A 4 -12.56 -1.43 10.17
N ILE A 5 -11.24 -1.63 10.07
CA ILE A 5 -10.57 -2.92 10.25
C ILE A 5 -9.58 -2.88 11.41
N SER A 6 -9.02 -1.71 11.72
CA SER A 6 -8.11 -1.54 12.85
C SER A 6 -8.87 -1.62 14.18
N PRO A 7 -8.38 -2.38 15.17
CA PRO A 7 -8.95 -2.39 16.52
C PRO A 7 -8.93 -1.03 17.22
N HIS A 8 -7.88 -0.23 16.98
CA HIS A 8 -7.65 1.07 17.59
C HIS A 8 -7.36 2.16 16.56
N ASP A 9 -7.49 3.42 16.97
CA ASP A 9 -7.11 4.53 16.11
C ASP A 9 -5.58 4.65 15.97
N ASN A 10 -5.09 5.27 14.89
CA ASN A 10 -3.66 5.24 14.54
C ASN A 10 -2.74 5.92 15.57
N ALA A 11 -3.26 6.96 16.23
CA ALA A 11 -2.53 7.79 17.19
C ALA A 11 -2.93 7.50 18.65
N GLU A 12 -3.87 6.59 18.87
CA GLU A 12 -4.39 6.28 20.20
C GLU A 12 -3.37 5.49 21.02
N ILE A 13 -3.13 5.93 22.26
CA ILE A 13 -2.28 5.23 23.23
C ILE A 13 -3.18 4.30 24.03
N VAL A 14 -2.92 3.00 23.96
CA VAL A 14 -3.83 1.94 24.43
C VAL A 14 -3.19 0.99 25.44
N GLY A 15 -1.87 1.00 25.56
CA GLY A 15 -1.13 0.20 26.53
C GLY A 15 0.18 0.83 26.96
N ASP A 16 0.96 0.09 27.75
CA ASP A 16 2.32 0.46 28.12
C ASP A 16 3.28 0.37 26.93
N VAL A 17 4.45 0.95 27.10
CA VAL A 17 5.51 0.96 26.08
C VAL A 17 6.11 -0.43 25.92
N TRP A 18 6.16 -0.93 24.68
CA TRP A 18 6.70 -2.27 24.34
C TRP A 18 6.02 -3.44 25.06
N GLU A 19 4.69 -3.39 25.17
CA GLU A 19 3.93 -4.55 25.64
C GLU A 19 4.09 -5.73 24.66
N PRO A 20 4.25 -6.96 25.20
CA PRO A 20 4.32 -8.16 24.38
C PRO A 20 2.98 -8.46 23.70
N MET A 21 3.01 -9.37 22.74
CA MET A 21 1.80 -9.89 22.08
C MET A 21 0.82 -10.45 23.11
N SER A 22 -0.42 -9.96 23.08
CA SER A 22 -1.50 -10.37 23.98
C SER A 22 -2.84 -10.40 23.25
N ALA A 23 -3.89 -10.92 23.90
CA ALA A 23 -5.25 -10.91 23.34
C ALA A 23 -5.82 -9.49 23.17
N ALA A 24 -5.32 -8.52 23.96
CA ALA A 24 -5.67 -7.11 23.81
C ALA A 24 -4.84 -6.43 22.70
N HIS A 25 -3.54 -6.77 22.61
CA HIS A 25 -2.60 -6.22 21.63
C HIS A 25 -1.99 -7.37 20.81
N PHE A 26 -2.65 -7.76 19.71
CA PHE A 26 -2.28 -8.94 18.93
C PHE A 26 -0.82 -8.96 18.48
N LEU A 27 -0.26 -7.79 18.17
CA LEU A 27 1.15 -7.63 17.78
C LEU A 27 1.97 -6.86 18.82
N GLY A 28 1.41 -6.61 20.01
CA GLY A 28 2.01 -5.76 21.04
C GLY A 28 1.87 -4.27 20.75
N THR A 29 2.55 -3.46 21.55
CA THR A 29 2.56 -1.99 21.42
C THR A 29 3.92 -1.45 20.99
N ASP A 30 3.92 -0.25 20.44
CA ASP A 30 5.16 0.46 20.07
C ASP A 30 5.79 1.23 21.23
N ASN A 31 6.84 2.00 20.93
CA ASN A 31 7.56 2.82 21.89
C ASN A 31 6.72 3.94 22.54
N LEU A 32 5.52 4.19 22.06
CA LEU A 32 4.56 5.17 22.59
C LEU A 32 3.33 4.50 23.22
N GLY A 33 3.28 3.16 23.29
CA GLY A 33 2.14 2.44 23.84
C GLY A 33 0.95 2.32 22.87
N ARG A 34 1.18 2.46 21.56
CA ARG A 34 0.13 2.33 20.54
C ARG A 34 0.10 0.92 19.96
N ASP A 35 -1.08 0.42 19.62
CA ASP A 35 -1.25 -0.91 19.03
C ASP A 35 -0.54 -1.04 17.67
N LEU A 36 0.41 -1.98 17.59
CA LEU A 36 1.22 -2.19 16.39
C LEU A 36 0.40 -2.70 15.20
N LEU A 37 -0.61 -3.54 15.45
CA LEU A 37 -1.48 -4.09 14.40
C LEU A 37 -2.25 -2.98 13.68
N SER A 38 -2.88 -2.09 14.44
CA SER A 38 -3.59 -0.93 13.92
C SER A 38 -2.66 -0.06 13.09
N ARG A 39 -1.44 0.20 13.58
CA ARG A 39 -0.44 0.99 12.83
C ARG A 39 -0.05 0.34 11.51
N MET A 40 0.12 -0.98 11.48
CA MET A 40 0.40 -1.72 10.25
C MET A 40 -0.76 -1.66 9.26
N ILE A 41 -2.01 -1.79 9.71
CA ILE A 41 -3.22 -1.68 8.87
C ILE A 41 -3.31 -0.28 8.25
N TYR A 42 -3.06 0.76 9.05
CA TYR A 42 -3.02 2.14 8.56
C TYR A 42 -1.86 2.37 7.57
N GLY A 43 -0.67 1.81 7.83
CA GLY A 43 0.46 1.85 6.90
C GLY A 43 0.15 1.16 5.56
N ALA A 44 -0.46 -0.02 5.60
CA ALA A 44 -0.85 -0.80 4.43
C ALA A 44 -1.79 -0.02 3.50
N ARG A 45 -2.64 0.86 4.04
CA ARG A 45 -3.52 1.72 3.22
C ARG A 45 -2.74 2.57 2.22
N ILE A 46 -1.65 3.20 2.66
CA ILE A 46 -0.84 4.05 1.78
C ILE A 46 -0.06 3.20 0.80
N THR A 47 0.55 2.11 1.26
CA THR A 47 1.34 1.21 0.39
C THR A 47 0.49 0.62 -0.73
N LEU A 48 -0.70 0.11 -0.42
CA LEU A 48 -1.62 -0.44 -1.42
C LEU A 48 -2.11 0.62 -2.40
N PHE A 49 -2.40 1.83 -1.91
CA PHE A 49 -2.83 2.94 -2.76
C PHE A 49 -1.75 3.30 -3.79
N ILE A 50 -0.50 3.44 -3.35
CA ILE A 50 0.64 3.74 -4.23
C ILE A 50 0.85 2.61 -5.24
N ALA A 51 0.81 1.35 -4.78
CA ALA A 51 0.99 0.19 -5.66
C ALA A 51 -0.06 0.18 -6.79
N VAL A 52 -1.34 0.36 -6.45
CA VAL A 52 -2.44 0.39 -7.43
C VAL A 52 -2.25 1.53 -8.43
N LEU A 53 -1.90 2.75 -7.96
CA LEU A 53 -1.65 3.88 -8.84
C LEU A 53 -0.47 3.64 -9.78
N ALA A 54 0.64 3.11 -9.27
CA ALA A 54 1.83 2.82 -10.06
C ALA A 54 1.52 1.78 -11.14
N THR A 55 0.80 0.70 -10.80
CA THR A 55 0.37 -0.31 -11.77
C THR A 55 -0.57 0.27 -12.81
N ALA A 56 -1.56 1.08 -12.42
CA ALA A 56 -2.50 1.69 -13.35
C ALA A 56 -1.79 2.62 -14.35
N LEU A 57 -0.82 3.42 -13.88
CA LEU A 57 -0.01 4.28 -14.75
C LEU A 57 0.87 3.48 -15.68
N SER A 58 1.60 2.48 -15.16
CA SER A 58 2.47 1.62 -15.96
C SER A 58 1.67 0.88 -17.05
N PHE A 59 0.52 0.32 -16.68
CA PHE A 59 -0.38 -0.34 -17.62
C PHE A 59 -0.91 0.63 -18.68
N SER A 60 -1.37 1.82 -18.28
CA SER A 60 -1.91 2.81 -19.21
C SER A 60 -0.85 3.28 -20.21
N LEU A 61 0.36 3.57 -19.73
CA LEU A 61 1.49 3.95 -20.60
C LEU A 61 1.88 2.81 -21.54
N GLY A 62 2.01 1.59 -21.01
CA GLY A 62 2.30 0.40 -21.80
C GLY A 62 1.23 0.15 -22.87
N ALA A 63 -0.04 0.32 -22.52
CA ALA A 63 -1.15 0.17 -23.47
C ALA A 63 -1.10 1.25 -24.57
N ILE A 64 -0.92 2.53 -24.22
CA ILE A 64 -0.85 3.62 -25.21
C ILE A 64 0.32 3.40 -26.17
N LEU A 65 1.50 3.08 -25.65
CA LEU A 65 2.68 2.82 -26.47
C LEU A 65 2.49 1.57 -27.33
N GLY A 66 1.96 0.48 -26.76
CA GLY A 66 1.70 -0.76 -27.49
C GLY A 66 0.67 -0.60 -28.60
N PHE A 67 -0.45 0.10 -28.35
CA PHE A 67 -1.44 0.42 -29.39
C PHE A 67 -0.84 1.34 -30.47
N SER A 68 -0.02 2.31 -30.09
CA SER A 68 0.64 3.20 -31.06
C SER A 68 1.58 2.41 -31.98
N ALA A 69 2.40 1.50 -31.43
CA ALA A 69 3.26 0.63 -32.23
C ALA A 69 2.44 -0.27 -33.17
N ALA A 70 1.34 -0.86 -32.67
CA ALA A 70 0.49 -1.77 -33.43
C ALA A 70 -0.28 -1.08 -34.58
N VAL A 71 -0.75 0.16 -34.40
CA VAL A 71 -1.53 0.89 -35.43
C VAL A 71 -0.63 1.52 -36.48
N PHE A 72 0.51 2.09 -36.07
CA PHE A 72 1.40 2.80 -36.99
C PHE A 72 2.38 1.88 -37.74
N GLY A 73 2.54 0.61 -37.34
CA GLY A 73 3.26 -0.45 -38.05
C GLY A 73 4.40 0.03 -38.96
N GLY A 74 5.63 0.11 -38.43
CA GLY A 74 6.76 0.71 -39.13
C GLY A 74 7.93 1.00 -38.19
N TRP A 75 8.77 2.01 -38.49
CA TRP A 75 10.00 2.35 -37.73
C TRP A 75 9.83 2.49 -36.20
N PHE A 76 8.62 2.80 -35.69
CA PHE A 76 8.32 2.86 -34.26
C PHE A 76 8.34 1.48 -33.57
N ASP A 77 7.93 0.42 -34.27
CA ASP A 77 7.98 -0.96 -33.77
C ASP A 77 9.44 -1.43 -33.62
N THR A 78 10.32 -1.03 -34.55
CA THR A 78 11.76 -1.37 -34.57
C THR A 78 12.58 -0.68 -33.48
N ILE A 79 12.14 0.46 -32.95
CA ILE A 79 12.83 1.14 -31.83
C ILE A 79 12.36 0.62 -30.47
N LEU A 80 11.13 0.09 -30.39
CA LEU A 80 10.52 -0.41 -29.14
C LEU A 80 10.78 -1.91 -28.88
N SER A 81 11.05 -2.69 -29.93
CA SER A 81 11.43 -4.12 -29.85
C SER A 81 12.88 -4.33 -29.45
#